data_AF-A0AA38ZC71-F1
#
_entry.id   AF-A0AA38ZC71-F1
#
_cell.length_a   1.000
_cell.length_b   1.000
_cell.length_c   1.000
_cell.angle_alpha   90.00
_cell.angle_beta   90.00
_cell.angle_gamma   90.00
#
_symmetry.space_group_name_H-M   'P 1'
#
loop_
_entity.id
_entity.type
_entity.pdbx_description
1 polymer ?
#
loop_
_entity_poly.entity_id
_entity_poly.type
_entity_poly.pdbx_seq_one_letter_code
_entity_poly.pdbx_strand_id
1 'polypeptide(L)' 'MKIISWNTRGLGSRNKHRVVKDFLRSENPDVVMIQETKKEKCDRRFVGSVWTVRNKDWAALPTCGASGGILIIWDS' A
#
# COMPACT_ATOMS: atom_id res chain seq x y z
N MET A 1 9.19 -0.91 -16.64
CA MET A 1 8.02 -1.29 -15.83
C MET A 1 8.44 -2.27 -14.75
N LYS A 2 8.42 -1.82 -13.50
CA LYS A 2 8.80 -2.54 -12.29
C LYS A 2 7.57 -2.68 -11.40
N ILE A 3 7.22 -3.92 -11.08
CA ILE A 3 6.07 -4.25 -10.26
C ILE A 3 6.56 -4.91 -8.98
N ILE A 4 6.07 -4.46 -7.83
CA ILE A 4 6.36 -5.08 -6.54
C ILE A 4 5.08 -5.66 -5.96
N SER A 5 5.13 -6.92 -5.54
CA SER A 5 4.06 -7.56 -4.77
C SER A 5 4.57 -7.93 -3.39
N TRP A 6 3.93 -7.41 -2.34
CA TRP A 6 4.36 -7.60 -0.95
C TRP A 6 3.20 -7.93 -0.01
N ASN A 7 3.27 -9.10 0.64
CA ASN A 7 2.43 -9.42 1.78
C ASN A 7 2.99 -8.80 3.08
N THR A 8 2.29 -7.78 3.61
CA THR A 8 2.75 -7.00 4.78
C THR A 8 2.27 -7.54 6.12
N ARG A 9 1.33 -8.49 6.11
CA ARG A 9 0.68 -9.07 7.30
C ARG A 9 0.20 -7.97 8.27
N GLY A 10 -0.46 -6.97 7.71
CA GLY A 10 -1.10 -5.85 8.39
C GLY A 10 -0.35 -4.54 8.24
N LEU A 11 -1.09 -3.49 7.87
CA LEU A 11 -0.66 -2.10 7.71
C LEU A 11 -1.35 -1.18 8.73
N GLY A 12 -1.57 -1.68 9.95
CA GLY A 12 -2.24 -0.93 11.02
C GLY A 12 -1.38 0.18 11.65
N SER A 13 -0.08 -0.05 11.81
CA SER A 13 0.82 0.83 12.57
C SER A 13 1.55 1.85 11.69
N ARG A 14 1.75 3.07 12.21
CA ARG A 14 2.50 4.13 11.52
C ARG A 14 3.96 3.76 11.25
N ASN A 15 4.58 2.98 12.15
CA ASN A 15 5.95 2.51 11.96
C ASN A 15 6.06 1.60 10.73
N LYS A 16 5.09 0.70 10.51
CA LYS A 16 5.04 -0.12 9.29
C LYS A 16 4.84 0.74 8.05
N HIS A 17 4.01 1.79 8.11
CA HIS A 17 3.84 2.70 6.96
C HIS A 17 5.17 3.31 6.56
N ARG A 18 5.98 3.76 7.53
CA ARG A 18 7.31 4.33 7.26
C ARG A 18 8.24 3.31 6.60
N VAL A 19 8.33 2.10 7.15
CA VAL A 19 9.18 1.02 6.58
C VAL A 19 8.77 0.70 5.14
N VAL A 20 7.47 0.55 4.88
CA VAL A 20 6.97 0.30 3.53
C VAL A 20 7.27 1.47 2.60
N LYS A 21 7.04 2.70 3.07
CA LYS A 21 7.30 3.91 2.29
C LYS A 21 8.78 4.08 1.93
N ASP A 22 9.67 3.83 2.88
CA ASP A 22 11.11 3.97 2.65
C ASP A 22 11.63 2.90 1.69
N PHE A 23 11.09 1.67 1.75
CA PHE A 23 11.38 0.63 0.76
C PHE A 23 10.86 0.98 -0.64
N LEU A 24 9.62 1.47 -0.76
CA LEU A 24 9.07 1.85 -2.07
C LEU A 24 9.83 3.05 -2.67
N ARG A 25 10.36 3.95 -1.83
CA ARG A 25 11.26 5.02 -2.28
C ARG A 25 12.56 4.51 -2.85
N SER A 26 13.20 3.54 -2.20
CA SER A 26 14.48 3.00 -2.69
C SER A 26 14.30 2.21 -3.98
N GLU A 27 13.19 1.49 -4.10
CA GLU A 27 12.93 0.64 -5.25
C GLU A 27 12.34 1.38 -6.45
N ASN A 28 11.65 2.50 -6.21
CA ASN A 28 10.95 3.31 -7.22
C ASN A 28 10.12 2.46 -8.23
N PRO A 29 9.15 1.65 -7.76
CA PRO A 29 8.33 0.82 -8.64
C PRO A 29 7.26 1.63 -9.37
N ASP A 30 6.86 1.17 -10.56
CA ASP A 30 5.74 1.75 -11.33
C ASP A 30 4.38 1.33 -10.74
N VAL A 31 4.30 0.11 -10.19
CA VAL A 31 3.10 -0.45 -9.56
C VAL A 31 3.47 -1.22 -8.29
N VAL A 32 2.70 -1.05 -7.22
CA VAL A 32 2.79 -1.89 -6.02
C VAL A 32 1.47 -2.58 -5.72
N MET A 33 1.55 -3.86 -5.36
CA MET A 33 0.46 -4.67 -4.82
C MET A 33 0.78 -5.05 -3.39
N ILE A 34 -0.02 -4.59 -2.44
CA ILE A 34 0.13 -4.91 -1.02
C ILE A 34 -0.99 -5.84 -0.58
N GLN A 35 -0.61 -6.99 -0.04
CA GLN A 35 -1.52 -8.03 0.43
C GLN A 35 -1.56 -8.08 1.96
N GLU A 36 -2.65 -8.65 2.49
CA GLU A 36 -2.93 -8.73 3.93
C GLU A 36 -2.82 -7.36 4.59
N THR A 37 -3.41 -6.32 4.00
CA THR A 37 -3.33 -4.95 4.55
C THR A 37 -3.99 -4.86 5.92
N LYS A 38 -4.93 -5.77 6.22
CA LYS A 38 -5.75 -5.77 7.45
C LYS A 38 -6.43 -4.41 7.69
N LYS A 39 -6.85 -3.75 6.61
CA LYS A 39 -7.52 -2.44 6.61
C LYS A 39 -8.90 -2.53 5.98
N GLU A 40 -9.90 -2.07 6.72
CA GLU A 40 -11.29 -1.93 6.25
C GLU A 40 -11.48 -0.75 5.30
N LYS A 41 -10.63 0.27 5.40
CA LYS A 41 -10.68 1.46 4.55
C LYS A 41 -9.29 1.90 4.13
N CYS A 42 -9.11 2.07 2.82
CA CYS A 42 -7.91 2.60 2.18
C CYS A 42 -8.24 3.96 1.58
N ASP A 43 -8.21 5.01 2.39
CA ASP A 43 -8.45 6.38 1.94
C ASP A 43 -7.17 7.06 1.40
N ARG A 44 -7.34 8.24 0.81
CA ARG A 44 -6.24 9.01 0.22
C ARG A 44 -5.14 9.35 1.24
N ARG A 45 -5.49 9.53 2.51
CA ARG A 45 -4.54 9.84 3.59
C ARG A 45 -3.67 8.63 3.92
N PHE A 46 -4.28 7.46 4.01
CA PHE A 46 -3.58 6.19 4.20
C PHE A 46 -2.69 5.86 2.99
N VAL A 47 -3.19 5.99 1.77
CA VAL A 47 -2.38 5.76 0.57
C VAL A 47 -1.19 6.72 0.52
N GLY A 48 -1.36 7.99 0.93
CA GLY A 48 -0.26 8.95 1.06
C GLY A 48 0.75 8.65 2.19
N SER A 49 0.39 7.83 3.18
CA SER A 49 1.32 7.41 4.24
C SER A 49 2.23 6.27 3.80
N VAL A 50 1.88 5.53 2.74
CA VAL A 50 2.68 4.43 2.17
C VAL A 50 3.31 4.77 0.82
N TRP A 51 2.64 5.53 -0.04
CA TRP A 51 3.16 5.97 -1.35
C TRP A 51 3.70 7.38 -1.30
N THR A 52 4.63 7.69 -2.20
CA THR A 52 5.36 8.97 -2.20
C THR A 52 4.99 9.90 -3.32
N VAL A 53 4.62 9.36 -4.47
CA VAL A 53 4.24 10.19 -5.61
C VAL A 53 2.93 10.92 -5.31
N ARG A 54 2.89 12.21 -5.69
CA ARG A 54 1.73 13.07 -5.45
C ARG A 54 0.53 12.58 -6.26
N ASN A 55 0.75 12.41 -7.57
CA ASN A 55 -0.21 11.88 -8.51
C ASN A 55 -0.15 10.36 -8.46
N LYS A 56 -1.25 9.74 -8.08
CA LYS A 56 -1.38 8.29 -7.95
C LYS A 56 -2.84 7.94 -7.98
N ASP A 57 -3.11 6.78 -8.56
CA ASP A 57 -4.38 6.11 -8.44
C ASP A 57 -4.18 4.83 -7.63
N TRP A 58 -5.27 4.36 -7.04
CA TRP A 58 -5.25 3.14 -6.26
C TRP A 58 -6.59 2.43 -6.36
N ALA A 59 -6.53 1.10 -6.24
CA ALA A 59 -7.68 0.24 -6.06
C ALA A 59 -7.47 -0.56 -4.77
N ALA A 60 -8.53 -0.75 -4.01
CA ALA A 60 -8.47 -1.51 -2.77
C ALA A 60 -9.62 -2.51 -2.69
N LEU A 61 -9.29 -3.74 -2.32
CA LEU A 61 -10.25 -4.70 -1.79
C LEU A 61 -10.12 -4.64 -0.25
N PRO A 62 -11.10 -4.10 0.48
CA PRO A 62 -11.02 -4.00 1.93
C PRO A 62 -11.05 -5.38 2.59
N THR A 63 -10.69 -5.43 3.86
CA THR A 63 -10.80 -6.65 4.67
C THR A 63 -12.24 -7.09 4.86
N CYS A 64 -12.45 -8.40 4.94
CA CYS A 64 -13.66 -8.99 5.49
C CYS A 64 -13.34 -9.55 6.89
N GLY A 65 -13.71 -8.83 7.94
CA GLY A 65 -13.32 -9.17 9.31
C GLY A 65 -11.81 -9.05 9.55
N ALA A 66 -11.19 -10.06 10.16
CA ALA A 66 -9.77 -10.05 10.53
C ALA A 66 -8.80 -10.47 9.39
N SER A 67 -9.33 -10.82 8.22
CA SER A 67 -8.57 -11.48 7.15
C SER A 67 -8.54 -10.67 5.86
N GLY A 68 -7.39 -10.72 5.19
CA GLY A 68 -7.22 -10.21 3.83
C GLY A 68 -6.96 -8.70 3.77
N GLY A 69 -7.55 -8.08 2.76
CA GLY A 69 -7.23 -6.72 2.34
C GLY A 69 -6.13 -6.69 1.29
N ILE A 70 -6.44 -6.14 0.12
CA ILE A 70 -5.49 -5.95 -0.98
C ILE A 70 -5.52 -4.47 -1.36
N LEU A 71 -4.35 -3.88 -1.59
CA LEU A 71 -4.19 -2.52 -2.08
C LEU A 71 -3.26 -2.53 -3.28
N ILE A 72 -3.69 -1.94 -4.38
CA ILE A 72 -2.87 -1.72 -5.58
C ILE A 72 -2.71 -0.21 -5.74
N ILE A 73 -1.48 0.26 -5.95
CA ILE A 73 -1.16 1.68 -6.16
C ILE A 73 -0.25 1.78 -7.37
N TRP A 74 -0.50 2.79 -8.21
CA TRP A 74 0.33 3.10 -9.38
C TRP A 74 0.38 4.61 -9.58
N ASP A 75 1.39 5.08 -10.31
CA ASP A 75 1.49 6.47 -10.71
C ASP A 75 0.48 6.76 -11.82
N SER A 76 -0.22 7.91 -11.71
CA SER A 76 -1.16 8.41 -12.73
C SER A 76 -0.45 9.22 -13.80
#